data_AF-A0A848ZTQ8-F1
#
_entry.id   AF-A0A848ZTQ8-F1
#
_cell.length_a   1.000
_cell.length_b   1.000
_cell.length_c   1.000
_cell.angle_alpha   90.00
_cell.angle_beta   90.00
_cell.angle_gamma   90.00
#
_symmetry.space_group_name_H-M   'P 1'
#
loop_
_entity.id
_entity.type
_entity.pdbx_description
1 polymer ?
#
loop_
_entity_poly.entity_id
_entity_poly.type
_entity_poly.pdbx_seq_one_letter_code
_entity_poly.pdbx_strand_id
1 'polypeptide(L)'
;MKIKKSWKHKIHEVIYGTHTPAGKLFDIVLLIIIVYSVIIVMLESIPSYDERYHKFLNLSEWVVTILFSIEYILRIVSINRPKKYIFSFFGIIDLLSTIPKYLALFLVG
;
A
#
# COMPACT_ATOMS: atom_id res chain seq x y z
N MET A 1 -4.60 -46.30 6.28
CA MET A 1 -3.69 -45.33 5.63
C MET A 1 -4.04 -43.92 6.09
N LYS A 2 -3.29 -43.34 7.05
CA LYS A 2 -3.61 -42.01 7.63
C LYS A 2 -3.23 -40.91 6.64
N ILE A 3 -4.22 -40.30 6.00
CA ILE A 3 -4.04 -39.14 5.11
C ILE A 3 -3.51 -37.99 5.96
N LYS A 4 -2.20 -37.69 5.85
CA LYS A 4 -1.56 -36.53 6.50
C LYS A 4 -2.32 -35.27 6.06
N LYS A 5 -2.99 -34.59 7.00
CA LYS A 5 -3.59 -33.27 6.80
C LYS A 5 -2.48 -32.32 6.32
N SER A 6 -2.45 -32.13 5.01
CA SER A 6 -1.43 -31.35 4.32
C SER A 6 -1.58 -29.88 4.73
N TRP A 7 -0.47 -29.27 5.15
CA TRP A 7 -0.23 -27.81 5.18
C TRP A 7 -0.89 -27.05 4.02
N LYS A 8 -1.06 -27.69 2.86
CA LYS A 8 -1.83 -27.21 1.70
C LYS A 8 -3.26 -26.77 2.05
N HIS A 9 -3.97 -27.45 2.96
CA HIS A 9 -5.36 -27.13 3.30
C HIS A 9 -5.46 -25.87 4.18
N LYS A 10 -4.49 -25.66 5.09
CA LYS A 10 -4.34 -24.44 5.87
C LYS A 10 -3.93 -23.25 5.01
N ILE A 11 -3.11 -23.50 3.98
CA ILE A 11 -2.71 -22.49 2.99
C ILE A 11 -3.90 -22.13 2.08
N HIS A 12 -4.69 -23.11 1.64
CA HIS A 12 -5.87 -22.86 0.81
C HIS A 12 -6.95 -22.05 1.54
N GLU A 13 -7.19 -22.34 2.82
CA GLU A 13 -8.15 -21.60 3.66
C GLU A 13 -7.69 -20.16 3.96
N VAL A 14 -6.38 -19.94 4.13
CA VAL A 14 -5.79 -18.59 4.28
C VAL A 14 -5.81 -17.80 2.96
N ILE A 15 -5.65 -18.48 1.82
CA ILE A 15 -5.64 -17.86 0.50
C ILE A 15 -7.06 -17.52 0.01
N TYR A 16 -8.08 -18.35 0.34
CA TYR A 16 -9.45 -18.18 -0.15
C TYR A 16 -10.42 -17.52 0.85
N GLY A 17 -10.02 -17.31 2.10
CA GLY A 17 -10.90 -16.83 3.18
C GLY A 17 -11.25 -15.34 3.18
N THR A 18 -10.93 -14.56 2.14
CA THR A 18 -11.03 -13.09 2.17
C THR A 18 -11.72 -12.46 0.96
N HIS A 19 -12.74 -13.10 0.39
CA HIS A 19 -13.56 -12.48 -0.65
C HIS A 19 -14.83 -11.79 -0.09
N THR A 20 -14.67 -10.91 0.91
CA THR A 20 -15.78 -10.03 1.29
C THR A 20 -15.95 -8.94 0.22
N PRO A 21 -17.18 -8.53 -0.13
CA PRO A 21 -17.40 -7.46 -1.10
C PRO A 21 -16.76 -6.13 -0.63
N ALA A 22 -16.66 -5.93 0.69
CA ALA A 22 -15.95 -4.81 1.28
C ALA A 22 -14.43 -4.86 1.02
N GLY A 23 -13.80 -6.03 1.14
CA GLY A 23 -12.37 -6.20 0.82
C GLY A 23 -12.08 -5.94 -0.66
N LYS A 24 -12.96 -6.40 -1.55
CA LYS A 24 -12.83 -6.13 -2.99
C LYS A 24 -12.96 -4.64 -3.32
N LEU A 25 -13.90 -3.93 -2.69
CA LEU A 25 -14.03 -2.48 -2.88
C LEU A 25 -12.79 -1.73 -2.39
N PHE A 26 -12.25 -2.14 -1.23
CA PHE A 26 -11.02 -1.59 -0.68
C PHE A 26 -9.84 -1.77 -1.64
N ASP A 27 -9.65 -2.97 -2.18
CA ASP A 27 -8.57 -3.24 -3.14
C ASP A 27 -8.71 -2.40 -4.44
N ILE A 28 -9.94 -2.18 -4.93
CA ILE A 28 -10.19 -1.33 -6.10
C ILE A 28 -9.85 0.13 -5.81
N VAL A 29 -10.30 0.65 -4.66
CA VAL A 29 -9.99 2.03 -4.24
C VAL A 29 -8.48 2.19 -4.09
N LEU A 30 -7.81 1.22 -3.49
CA LEU A 30 -6.35 1.21 -3.33
C LEU A 30 -5.64 1.25 -4.69
N LEU A 31 -6.08 0.43 -5.64
CA LEU A 31 -5.52 0.42 -6.98
C LEU A 31 -5.65 1.79 -7.67
N ILE A 32 -6.81 2.44 -7.54
CA ILE A 32 -7.04 3.79 -8.08
C ILE A 32 -6.06 4.80 -7.45
N ILE A 33 -5.87 4.73 -6.12
CA ILE A 33 -4.94 5.62 -5.40
C ILE A 33 -3.49 5.37 -5.85
N ILE A 34 -3.07 4.12 -6.05
CA ILE A 34 -1.73 3.79 -6.57
C ILE A 34 -1.51 4.39 -7.95
N VAL A 35 -2.47 4.21 -8.87
CA VAL A 35 -2.38 4.78 -10.22
C VAL A 35 -2.31 6.30 -10.15
N TYR A 36 -3.15 6.93 -9.32
CA TYR A 36 -3.12 8.38 -9.10
C TYR A 36 -1.76 8.84 -8.55
N SER A 37 -1.21 8.14 -7.55
CA SER A 37 0.11 8.43 -6.98
C SER A 37 1.20 8.43 -8.04
N VAL A 38 1.21 7.42 -8.90
CA VAL A 38 2.20 7.30 -9.99
C VAL A 38 2.07 8.47 -10.98
N ILE A 39 0.84 8.88 -11.31
CA ILE A 39 0.60 10.02 -12.19
C ILE A 39 1.12 11.32 -11.56
N ILE A 40 0.88 11.55 -10.26
CA ILE A 40 1.39 12.75 -9.56
C ILE A 40 2.91 12.80 -9.61
N VAL A 41 3.59 11.69 -9.29
CA VAL A 41 5.06 11.60 -9.34
C VAL A 41 5.59 11.82 -10.76
N MET A 42 4.89 11.29 -11.78
CA MET A 42 5.25 11.52 -13.18
C MET A 42 5.10 12.99 -13.59
N LEU A 43 4.04 13.66 -13.14
CA LEU A 43 3.82 15.08 -13.42
C LEU A 43 4.85 15.97 -12.72
N GLU A 44 5.20 15.66 -11.47
CA GLU A 44 6.25 16.34 -10.70
C GLU A 44 7.63 16.17 -11.35
N SER A 45 7.86 15.06 -12.05
CA SER A 45 9.11 14.83 -12.81
C SER A 45 9.28 15.76 -14.02
N ILE A 46 8.25 16.52 -14.42
CA ILE A 46 8.31 17.47 -15.53
C ILE A 46 8.47 18.90 -14.99
N PRO A 47 9.62 19.58 -15.19
CA PRO A 47 9.89 20.88 -14.55
C PRO A 47 8.84 21.96 -14.83
N SER A 48 8.29 22.00 -16.05
CA SER A 48 7.26 22.98 -16.42
C SER A 48 5.92 22.77 -15.72
N TYR A 49 5.60 21.52 -15.35
CA TYR A 49 4.42 21.21 -14.55
C TYR A 49 4.70 21.45 -13.06
N ASP A 50 5.87 21.07 -12.58
CA ASP A 50 6.26 21.30 -11.19
C ASP A 50 6.26 22.80 -10.87
N GLU A 51 6.96 23.65 -11.63
CA GLU A 51 7.01 25.10 -11.35
C GLU A 51 5.61 25.75 -11.29
N ARG A 52 4.66 25.27 -12.09
CA ARG A 52 3.31 25.82 -12.16
C ARG A 52 2.36 25.25 -11.09
N TYR A 53 2.51 23.97 -10.75
CA TYR A 53 1.58 23.23 -9.88
C TYR A 53 2.25 22.68 -8.62
N HIS A 54 3.46 23.13 -8.27
CA HIS A 54 4.28 22.61 -7.18
C HIS A 54 3.50 22.41 -5.88
N LYS A 55 2.75 23.44 -5.47
CA LYS A 55 1.93 23.37 -4.25
C LYS A 55 0.85 22.29 -4.30
N PHE A 56 0.21 22.12 -5.46
CA PHE A 56 -0.84 21.12 -5.66
C PHE A 56 -0.26 19.70 -5.72
N LEU A 57 0.85 19.51 -6.43
CA LEU A 57 1.53 18.22 -6.54
C LEU A 57 2.07 17.79 -5.18
N ASN A 58 2.78 18.68 -4.47
CA ASN A 58 3.30 18.43 -3.13
C ASN A 58 2.18 18.13 -2.11
N LEU A 59 1.06 18.88 -2.14
CA LEU A 59 -0.10 18.60 -1.29
C LEU A 59 -0.73 17.23 -1.63
N SER A 60 -0.87 16.91 -2.91
CA SER A 60 -1.40 15.62 -3.37
C SER A 60 -0.52 14.45 -2.92
N GLU A 61 0.80 14.59 -3.03
CA GLU A 61 1.76 13.58 -2.58
C GLU A 61 1.68 13.37 -1.07
N TRP A 62 1.53 14.44 -0.28
CA TRP A 62 1.29 14.36 1.16
C TRP A 62 -0.01 13.63 1.50
N VAL A 63 -1.11 13.98 0.82
CA VAL A 63 -2.41 13.32 0.99
C VAL A 63 -2.29 11.82 0.69
N VAL A 64 -1.64 11.46 -0.43
CA VAL A 64 -1.42 10.06 -0.82
C VAL A 64 -0.55 9.33 0.20
N THR A 65 0.52 9.95 0.67
CA THR A 65 1.42 9.38 1.70
C THR A 65 0.67 9.09 3.00
N ILE A 66 -0.15 10.04 3.47
CA ILE A 66 -0.97 9.86 4.67
C ILE A 66 -1.99 8.74 4.46
N LEU A 67 -2.65 8.69 3.30
CA LEU A 67 -3.61 7.64 2.97
C LEU A 67 -2.95 6.25 2.98
N PHE A 68 -1.82 6.06 2.32
CA PHE A 68 -1.09 4.78 2.36
C PHE A 68 -0.57 4.45 3.77
N SER A 69 -0.17 5.45 4.55
CA SER A 69 0.26 5.22 5.94
C SER A 69 -0.89 4.68 6.80
N ILE A 70 -2.08 5.30 6.69
CA ILE A 70 -3.29 4.85 7.40
C ILE A 70 -3.71 3.45 6.94
N GLU A 71 -3.67 3.22 5.63
CA GLU A 71 -3.97 1.93 5.00
C GLU A 71 -3.10 0.81 5.58
N TYR A 72 -1.78 1.02 5.60
CA TYR A 72 -0.83 0.06 6.13
C TYR A 72 -1.08 -0.25 7.61
N ILE A 73 -1.38 0.78 8.42
CA ILE A 73 -1.73 0.61 9.84
C ILE A 73 -3.02 -0.20 10.00
N LEU A 74 -4.08 0.15 9.25
CA LEU A 74 -5.35 -0.58 9.27
C LEU A 74 -5.15 -2.05 8.92
N ARG A 75 -4.31 -2.35 7.93
CA ARG A 75 -4.02 -3.72 7.50
C ARG A 75 -3.25 -4.50 8.56
N ILE A 76 -2.29 -3.87 9.25
CA ILE A 76 -1.58 -4.45 10.39
C ILE A 76 -2.54 -4.77 11.54
N VAL A 77 -3.40 -3.83 11.92
CA VAL A 77 -4.32 -3.98 13.07
C VAL A 77 -5.41 -5.02 12.78
N SER A 78 -5.84 -5.14 11.53
CA SER A 78 -6.88 -6.11 11.13
C SER A 78 -6.39 -7.56 11.08
N ILE A 79 -5.07 -7.80 11.10
CA ILE A 79 -4.49 -9.14 10.97
C ILE A 79 -4.08 -9.71 12.33
N ASN A 80 -4.50 -10.94 12.64
CA ASN A 80 -4.15 -11.65 13.88
C ASN A 80 -2.64 -11.89 14.11
N ARG A 81 -1.80 -11.80 13.07
CA ARG A 81 -0.34 -12.05 13.10
C ARG A 81 0.42 -10.90 12.41
N PRO A 82 0.42 -9.68 12.96
CA PRO A 82 0.92 -8.48 12.27
C PRO A 82 2.38 -8.61 11.84
N LYS A 83 3.24 -9.17 12.71
CA LYS A 83 4.67 -9.39 12.39
C LYS A 83 4.87 -10.25 11.14
N LYS A 84 4.03 -11.27 10.91
CA LYS A 84 4.14 -12.13 9.73
C LYS A 84 3.76 -11.39 8.45
N TYR A 85 2.83 -10.43 8.54
CA TYR A 85 2.43 -9.60 7.42
C TYR A 85 3.53 -8.58 7.07
N ILE A 86 4.08 -7.87 8.06
CA ILE A 86 5.16 -6.88 7.86
C ILE A 86 6.37 -7.49 7.14
N PHE A 87 6.76 -8.72 7.50
CA PHE A 87 7.86 -9.44 6.84
C PHE A 87 7.43 -10.28 5.62
N SER A 88 6.18 -10.14 5.16
CA SER A 88 5.72 -10.78 3.93
C SER A 88 6.03 -9.91 2.71
N PHE A 89 6.06 -10.53 1.53
CA PHE A 89 6.24 -9.81 0.27
C PHE A 89 5.25 -8.64 0.13
N PHE A 90 3.97 -8.88 0.40
CA PHE A 90 2.93 -7.85 0.29
C PHE A 90 3.11 -6.74 1.32
N GLY A 91 3.41 -7.07 2.58
CA GLY A 91 3.64 -6.04 3.60
C GLY A 91 4.89 -5.19 3.36
N ILE A 92 5.93 -5.76 2.73
CA ILE A 92 7.10 -4.99 2.30
C ILE A 92 6.73 -4.03 1.18
N ILE A 93 5.98 -4.47 0.16
CA ILE A 93 5.52 -3.59 -0.92
C ILE A 93 4.66 -2.43 -0.37
N ASP A 94 3.75 -2.74 0.55
CA ASP A 94 2.90 -1.76 1.22
C ASP A 94 3.73 -0.73 2.00
N LEU A 95 4.70 -1.21 2.79
CA LEU A 95 5.63 -0.35 3.53
C LEU A 95 6.43 0.55 2.59
N LEU A 96 6.99 -0.02 1.53
CA LEU A 96 7.75 0.74 0.52
C LEU A 96 6.90 1.79 -0.17
N SER A 97 5.59 1.57 -0.33
CA SER A 97 4.68 2.57 -0.93
C SER A 97 4.47 3.81 -0.05
N THR A 98 4.66 3.70 1.28
CA THR A 98 4.54 4.83 2.22
C THR A 98 5.80 5.69 2.32
N ILE A 99 6.96 5.14 1.95
CA ILE A 99 8.28 5.73 2.23
C ILE A 99 8.69 6.93 1.36
N PRO A 100 8.35 7.05 0.06
CA PRO A 100 8.99 8.01 -0.85
C PRO A 100 9.01 9.45 -0.33
N LYS A 101 7.88 9.95 0.17
CA LYS A 101 7.77 11.32 0.70
C LYS A 101 8.54 11.53 2.00
N TYR A 102 8.53 10.55 2.91
CA TYR A 102 9.32 10.61 4.14
C TYR A 102 10.81 10.60 3.84
N LEU A 103 11.24 9.84 2.82
CA LEU A 103 12.63 9.81 2.38
C LEU A 103 13.05 11.16 1.77
N ALA A 104 12.21 11.75 0.92
CA ALA A 104 12.46 13.07 0.35
C ALA A 104 12.62 14.13 1.46
N LEU A 105 11.76 14.13 2.48
CA LEU A 105 11.91 15.01 3.65
C LEU A 105 13.22 14.79 4.41
N PHE A 106 13.65 13.54 4.60
CA PHE A 106 14.86 13.23 5.37
C PHE A 106 16.15 13.55 4.60
N LEU A 107 16.13 13.49 3.27
CA LEU A 107 17.28 13.79 2.43
C LEU A 107 17.40 15.28 2.06
N VAL A 108 16.28 16.00 2.00
CA VAL A 108 16.23 17.42 1.59
C VAL A 108 16.11 18.36 2.79
N GLY A 109 15.64 17.88 3.95
CA GLY A 109 15.64 18.61 5.22
C GLY A 109 17.01 18.67 5.88
#